data_AF-A0A7C5BHU1-F1
#
_entry.id   AF-A0A7C5BHU1-F1
#
_cell.length_a   1.000
_cell.length_b   1.000
_cell.length_c   1.000
_cell.angle_alpha   90.00
_cell.angle_beta   90.00
_cell.angle_gamma   90.00
#
_symmetry.space_group_name_H-M   'P 1'
#
loop_
_entity.id
_entity.type
_entity.pdbx_description
1 polymer ?
#
loop_
_entity_poly.entity_id
_entity_poly.type
_entity_poly.pdbx_seq_one_letter_code
_entity_poly.pdbx_strand_id
1 'polypeptide(L)'
;MKFDLADRIFQNAQNFKILCHWLDFPPMDELIKETRLWFATLGQEEDTISLRRKIWLLRSTAILALLPFDSEDLGFNQQILSIKREAAYIPYLEERQERLENLIQFLVENPDNPKRRKVFQLLQESWIQGIKVGLVYAVTRGSLPGWSEKLIRELQELAPGKELIEPISSPKVLRAGTYKQIIFPANGSLSPLLMDVYHGCRTQRLDVVAYKKEGIKVPQRLTLPKGTLIKIRPVRTLEELQQTTSDPVDEWAQRRFWESIRALEAKVDIPPSVKGDHEITVEARLVLLSNNKKVYLRDDLSVIEISDLVAGLESLEDYGKKLPRKIVNQLEVGDLIVLRTSGSGDYLYDVANSLLEADGKRRLRDEALDWKPVLKQAIKIHGTEAIFIRLKNRGHELKTNHRYIGLWTTDVVIGPKSESRFRNLISIIYELGYKVGNSDQVTAASTRWQKMKEIIRYHGKAGRKIRQDLLKELRRMIESGVIITDSYSLTIPDVSAGELSVFRVAGIDPEAVEIPYYQTGLIMDMQNKTVSQL
;
A
#
# COMPACT_ATOMS: atom_id res chain seq x y z
N MET A 1 -13.04 25.32 18.10
CA MET A 1 -11.89 24.74 17.37
C MET A 1 -12.12 24.66 15.85
N LYS A 2 -13.20 24.04 15.35
CA LYS A 2 -13.46 23.96 13.89
C LYS A 2 -13.68 25.32 13.18
N PHE A 3 -14.37 26.27 13.83
CA PHE A 3 -14.55 27.64 13.29
C PHE A 3 -13.23 28.40 13.18
N ASP A 4 -12.37 28.28 14.19
CA ASP A 4 -11.04 28.91 14.23
C ASP A 4 -10.14 28.44 13.07
N LEU A 5 -10.20 27.14 12.73
CA LEU A 5 -9.47 26.58 11.60
C LEU A 5 -10.02 27.09 10.26
N ALA A 6 -11.35 27.15 10.11
CA ALA A 6 -11.98 27.65 8.89
C ALA A 6 -11.64 29.12 8.64
N ASP A 7 -11.67 29.96 9.67
CA ASP A 7 -11.29 31.37 9.59
C ASP A 7 -9.82 31.53 9.19
N ARG A 8 -8.91 30.73 9.77
CA ARG A 8 -7.49 30.72 9.37
C ARG A 8 -7.29 30.28 7.93
N ILE A 9 -8.00 29.25 7.47
CA ILE A 9 -7.96 28.81 6.06
C ILE A 9 -8.44 29.94 5.14
N PHE A 10 -9.52 30.62 5.49
CA PHE A 10 -10.05 31.73 4.71
C PHE A 10 -9.07 32.91 4.67
N GLN A 11 -8.51 33.29 5.82
CA GLN A 11 -7.46 34.32 5.91
C GLN A 11 -6.22 33.95 5.12
N ASN A 12 -5.82 32.69 5.15
CA ASN A 12 -4.71 32.18 4.36
C ASN A 12 -5.01 32.25 2.87
N ALA A 13 -6.21 31.84 2.43
CA ALA A 13 -6.64 31.95 1.04
C ALA A 13 -6.63 33.39 0.53
N GLN A 14 -7.01 34.37 1.38
CA GLN A 14 -6.98 35.79 1.03
C GLN A 14 -5.57 36.35 0.89
N ASN A 15 -4.64 35.86 1.70
CA ASN A 15 -3.26 36.36 1.77
C ASN A 15 -2.25 35.45 1.06
N PHE A 16 -2.71 34.41 0.38
CA PHE A 16 -1.86 33.38 -0.21
C PHE A 16 -0.93 33.95 -1.25
N LYS A 17 0.38 33.71 -1.07
CA LYS A 17 1.44 34.12 -1.99
C LYS A 17 2.40 32.96 -2.21
N ILE A 18 2.87 32.85 -3.44
CA ILE A 18 3.91 31.89 -3.83
C ILE A 18 5.18 32.68 -4.09
N LEU A 19 6.28 32.30 -3.45
CA LEU A 19 7.61 32.83 -3.71
C LEU A 19 8.49 31.71 -4.25
N CYS A 20 9.06 31.92 -5.43
CA CYS A 20 9.95 30.96 -6.06
C CYS A 20 11.40 31.42 -5.88
N HIS A 21 12.18 30.59 -5.21
CA HIS A 21 13.62 30.79 -4.98
C HIS A 21 14.38 29.96 -6.00
N TRP A 22 14.68 30.57 -7.14
CA TRP A 22 15.49 29.95 -8.18
C TRP A 22 16.96 29.98 -7.80
N LEU A 23 17.55 28.80 -7.69
CA LEU A 23 18.96 28.65 -7.38
C LEU A 23 19.75 28.62 -8.68
N ASP A 24 20.67 29.58 -8.84
CA ASP A 24 21.63 29.59 -9.92
C ASP A 24 22.84 28.76 -9.52
N PHE A 25 22.90 27.53 -10.04
CA PHE A 25 23.98 26.60 -9.74
C PHE A 25 24.30 25.77 -11.00
N PRO A 26 25.20 26.26 -11.86
CA PRO A 26 25.49 25.66 -13.17
C PRO A 26 25.80 24.15 -13.17
N PRO A 27 26.52 23.59 -12.17
CA PRO A 27 26.78 22.15 -12.12
C PRO A 27 25.50 21.30 -12.06
N MET A 28 24.48 21.76 -11.33
CA MET A 28 23.19 21.08 -11.25
C MET A 28 22.38 21.23 -12.54
N ASP A 29 22.44 22.40 -13.17
CA ASP A 29 21.78 22.63 -14.47
C ASP A 29 22.37 21.72 -15.56
N GLU A 30 23.70 21.54 -15.58
CA GLU A 30 24.35 20.59 -16.49
C GLU A 30 24.06 19.13 -16.12
N LEU A 31 23.97 18.77 -14.83
CA LEU A 31 23.52 17.43 -14.41
C LEU A 31 22.10 17.11 -14.89
N ILE A 32 21.16 18.05 -14.73
CA ILE A 32 19.77 17.89 -15.21
C ILE A 32 19.73 17.73 -16.73
N LYS A 33 20.54 18.51 -17.46
CA LYS A 33 20.64 18.43 -18.91
C LYS A 33 21.26 17.11 -19.37
N GLU A 34 22.37 16.68 -18.77
CA GLU A 34 23.06 15.46 -19.11
C GLU A 34 22.16 14.24 -18.86
N THR A 35 21.53 14.15 -17.68
CA THR A 35 20.60 13.06 -17.36
C THR A 35 19.38 13.01 -18.31
N ARG A 36 18.88 14.15 -18.80
CA ARG A 36 17.86 14.17 -19.88
C ARG A 36 18.38 13.61 -21.19
N LEU A 37 19.62 13.93 -21.56
CA LEU A 37 20.24 13.40 -22.78
C LEU A 37 20.47 11.89 -22.68
N TRP A 38 20.92 11.37 -21.53
CA TRP A 38 20.96 9.93 -21.26
C TRP A 38 19.62 9.25 -21.50
N PHE A 39 18.53 9.85 -21.00
CA PHE A 39 17.17 9.35 -21.19
C PHE A 39 16.71 9.35 -22.66
N ALA A 40 17.12 10.37 -23.42
CA ALA A 40 16.85 10.44 -24.85
C ALA A 40 17.65 9.41 -25.65
N THR A 41 18.90 9.13 -25.24
CA THR A 41 19.77 8.17 -25.92
C THR A 41 19.41 6.71 -25.60
N LEU A 42 19.04 6.39 -24.36
CA LEU A 42 18.85 5.01 -23.88
C LEU A 42 17.62 4.27 -24.45
N GLY A 43 16.83 4.84 -25.37
CA GLY A 43 15.65 4.16 -25.93
C GLY A 43 14.64 3.71 -24.85
N GLN A 44 13.63 2.92 -25.24
CA GLN A 44 12.64 2.32 -24.29
C GLN A 44 12.79 0.79 -24.17
N GLU A 45 13.91 0.24 -24.61
CA GLU A 45 14.20 -1.20 -24.62
C GLU A 45 14.36 -1.76 -23.20
N GLU A 46 14.05 -3.05 -22.99
CA GLU A 46 14.10 -3.67 -21.65
C GLU A 46 15.51 -3.61 -21.04
N ASP A 47 16.54 -3.78 -21.86
CA ASP A 47 17.94 -3.85 -21.43
C ASP A 47 18.46 -2.52 -20.85
N THR A 48 17.82 -1.39 -21.17
CA THR A 48 18.24 -0.06 -20.70
C THR A 48 17.43 0.46 -19.51
N ILE A 49 16.36 -0.24 -19.11
CA ILE A 49 15.47 0.20 -18.01
C ILE A 49 16.22 0.31 -16.69
N SER A 50 17.10 -0.66 -16.38
CA SER A 50 17.90 -0.66 -15.15
C SER A 50 18.77 0.61 -15.08
N LEU A 51 19.51 0.87 -16.15
CA LEU A 51 20.41 2.01 -16.26
C LEU A 51 19.66 3.34 -16.17
N ARG A 52 18.52 3.48 -16.86
CA ARG A 52 17.64 4.67 -16.75
C ARG A 52 17.17 4.89 -15.31
N ARG A 53 16.82 3.83 -14.59
CA ARG A 53 16.41 3.93 -13.18
C ARG A 53 17.54 4.43 -12.30
N LYS A 54 18.77 3.92 -12.48
CA LYS A 54 19.94 4.39 -11.73
C LYS A 54 20.25 5.86 -12.00
N ILE A 55 20.17 6.28 -13.27
CA ILE A 55 20.39 7.69 -13.66
C ILE A 55 19.33 8.60 -13.06
N TRP A 56 18.05 8.17 -13.06
CA TRP A 56 16.98 8.92 -12.40
C TRP A 56 17.18 9.00 -10.89
N LEU A 57 17.61 7.91 -10.24
CA LEU A 57 17.89 7.92 -8.80
C LEU A 57 19.03 8.88 -8.46
N LEU A 58 20.12 8.86 -9.23
CA LEU A 58 21.25 9.79 -9.09
C LEU A 58 20.78 11.24 -9.20
N ARG A 59 20.04 11.53 -10.28
CA ARG A 59 19.46 12.86 -10.53
C ARG A 59 18.56 13.30 -9.37
N SER A 60 17.63 12.44 -8.95
CA SER A 60 16.67 12.75 -7.89
C SER A 60 17.36 12.96 -6.55
N THR A 61 18.40 12.17 -6.25
CA THR A 61 19.24 12.34 -5.06
C THR A 61 19.89 13.71 -5.06
N ALA A 62 20.52 14.10 -6.16
CA ALA A 62 21.20 15.39 -6.26
C ALA A 62 20.24 16.58 -6.17
N ILE A 63 19.07 16.49 -6.82
CA ILE A 63 18.09 17.58 -6.85
C ILE A 63 17.36 17.73 -5.51
N LEU A 64 16.96 16.63 -4.88
CA LEU A 64 16.07 16.65 -3.71
C LEU A 64 16.82 16.67 -2.36
N ALA A 65 18.13 16.49 -2.38
CA ALA A 65 18.95 16.49 -1.18
C ALA A 65 18.95 17.86 -0.48
N LEU A 66 18.83 17.81 0.85
CA LEU A 66 19.13 18.92 1.74
C LEU A 66 20.38 18.63 2.60
N LEU A 67 21.21 17.69 2.17
CA LEU A 67 22.52 17.39 2.75
C LEU A 67 23.64 18.07 1.94
N PRO A 68 24.82 18.28 2.54
CA PRO A 68 26.04 18.56 1.79
C PRO A 68 26.30 17.50 0.73
N PHE A 69 26.84 17.88 -0.43
CA PHE A 69 27.02 16.96 -1.55
C PHE A 69 28.09 15.89 -1.31
N ASP A 70 29.01 16.09 -0.37
CA ASP A 70 30.00 15.10 0.08
C ASP A 70 29.45 14.10 1.12
N SER A 71 28.19 14.24 1.54
CA SER A 71 27.61 13.37 2.55
C SER A 71 27.52 11.92 2.07
N GLU A 72 28.05 10.99 2.87
CA GLU A 72 27.98 9.55 2.61
C GLU A 72 26.54 9.04 2.43
N ASP A 73 25.57 9.67 3.11
CA ASP A 73 24.13 9.36 3.03
C ASP A 73 23.55 9.56 1.62
N LEU A 74 24.21 10.36 0.76
CA LEU A 74 23.80 10.55 -0.64
C LEU A 74 24.31 9.41 -1.55
N GLY A 75 25.34 8.69 -1.13
CA GLY A 75 25.84 7.51 -1.84
C GLY A 75 26.29 7.76 -3.28
N PHE A 76 26.66 9.01 -3.64
CA PHE A 76 26.98 9.37 -5.04
C PHE A 76 28.05 8.48 -5.67
N ASN A 77 29.12 8.17 -4.94
CA ASN A 77 30.20 7.30 -5.42
C ASN A 77 29.73 5.88 -5.72
N GLN A 78 28.81 5.33 -4.92
CA GLN A 78 28.23 4.01 -5.15
C GLN A 78 27.30 4.04 -6.36
N GLN A 79 26.46 5.08 -6.46
CA GLN A 79 25.54 5.25 -7.58
C GLN A 79 26.29 5.39 -8.92
N ILE A 80 27.33 6.22 -8.99
CA ILE A 80 28.11 6.41 -10.22
C ILE A 80 28.88 5.16 -10.62
N LEU A 81 29.46 4.42 -9.66
CA LEU A 81 30.13 3.15 -9.92
C LEU A 81 29.15 2.10 -10.48
N SER A 82 27.94 2.05 -9.93
CA SER A 82 26.88 1.13 -10.37
C SER A 82 26.36 1.50 -11.77
N ILE A 83 26.32 2.79 -12.13
CA ILE A 83 26.02 3.28 -13.49
C ILE A 83 27.16 2.92 -14.45
N LYS A 84 28.41 3.18 -14.08
CA LYS A 84 29.62 2.90 -14.88
C LYS A 84 29.74 1.43 -15.26
N ARG A 85 29.46 0.52 -14.31
CA ARG A 85 29.47 -0.93 -14.58
C ARG A 85 28.44 -1.36 -15.62
N GLU A 86 27.23 -0.78 -15.60
CA GLU A 86 26.19 -1.11 -16.58
C GLU A 86 26.42 -0.41 -17.93
N ALA A 87 26.86 0.84 -17.91
CA ALA A 87 27.15 1.62 -19.12
C ALA A 87 28.36 1.08 -19.90
N ALA A 88 29.28 0.37 -19.24
CA ALA A 88 30.44 -0.26 -19.90
C ALA A 88 30.08 -1.22 -21.04
N TYR A 89 28.86 -1.77 -21.05
CA TYR A 89 28.37 -2.64 -22.11
C TYR A 89 27.76 -1.88 -23.29
N ILE A 90 27.72 -0.54 -23.24
CA ILE A 90 27.06 0.32 -24.22
C ILE A 90 28.07 1.39 -24.71
N PRO A 91 28.91 1.07 -25.72
CA PRO A 91 30.06 1.90 -26.09
C PRO A 91 29.72 3.36 -26.45
N TYR A 92 28.56 3.61 -27.06
CA TYR A 92 28.15 4.97 -27.44
C TYR A 92 27.81 5.88 -26.23
N LEU A 93 27.84 5.36 -25.00
CA LEU A 93 27.62 6.13 -23.77
C LEU A 93 28.90 6.54 -23.06
N GLU A 94 30.09 6.14 -23.54
CA GLU A 94 31.38 6.38 -22.88
C GLU A 94 31.60 7.88 -22.57
N GLU A 95 31.44 8.75 -23.55
CA GLU A 95 31.59 10.20 -23.38
C GLU A 95 30.58 10.77 -22.36
N ARG A 96 29.35 10.26 -22.38
CA ARG A 96 28.30 10.70 -21.44
C ARG A 96 28.58 10.22 -20.01
N GLN A 97 29.17 9.04 -19.88
CA GLN A 97 29.58 8.48 -18.60
C GLN A 97 30.68 9.30 -17.98
N GLU A 98 31.71 9.66 -18.75
CA GLU A 98 32.79 10.53 -18.29
C GLU A 98 32.26 11.90 -17.84
N ARG A 99 31.37 12.51 -18.62
CA ARG A 99 30.72 13.78 -18.26
C ARG A 99 29.91 13.68 -16.97
N LEU A 100 29.11 12.60 -16.82
CA LEU A 100 28.31 12.38 -15.62
C LEU A 100 29.20 12.15 -14.39
N GLU A 101 30.28 11.38 -14.53
CA GLU A 101 31.27 11.12 -13.48
C GLU A 101 31.94 12.43 -13.04
N ASN A 102 32.38 13.26 -13.99
CA ASN A 102 33.00 14.56 -13.71
C ASN A 102 32.02 15.52 -13.01
N LEU A 103 30.74 15.56 -13.40
CA LEU A 103 29.74 16.39 -12.75
C LEU A 103 29.50 15.97 -11.30
N ILE A 104 29.37 14.66 -11.04
CA ILE A 104 29.17 14.16 -9.68
C ILE A 104 30.42 14.37 -8.82
N GLN A 105 31.61 14.10 -9.37
CA GLN A 105 32.87 14.36 -8.70
C GLN A 105 32.99 15.84 -8.31
N PHE A 106 32.63 16.76 -9.21
CA PHE A 106 32.60 18.18 -8.91
C PHE A 106 31.66 18.50 -7.74
N LEU A 107 30.45 17.92 -7.70
CA LEU A 107 29.52 18.12 -6.59
C LEU A 107 30.11 17.61 -5.26
N VAL A 108 30.75 16.44 -5.26
CA VAL A 108 31.36 15.87 -4.05
C VAL A 108 32.55 16.71 -3.57
N GLU A 109 33.40 17.20 -4.49
CA GLU A 109 34.54 18.06 -4.16
C GLU A 109 34.13 19.46 -3.70
N ASN A 110 32.90 19.89 -4.05
CA ASN A 110 32.33 21.18 -3.68
C ASN A 110 31.07 20.95 -2.83
N PRO A 111 31.22 20.59 -1.54
CA PRO A 111 30.13 20.03 -0.72
C PRO A 111 28.97 20.98 -0.43
N ASP A 112 29.17 22.28 -0.69
CA ASP A 112 28.17 23.31 -0.46
C ASP A 112 26.94 23.13 -1.36
N ASN A 113 25.81 22.82 -0.73
CA ASN A 113 24.52 22.66 -1.40
C ASN A 113 23.70 23.97 -1.30
N PRO A 114 23.50 24.71 -2.42
CA PRO A 114 22.76 25.97 -2.39
C PRO A 114 21.31 25.82 -1.96
N LYS A 115 20.67 24.67 -2.27
CA LYS A 115 19.28 24.39 -1.89
C LYS A 115 19.16 24.21 -0.39
N ARG A 116 20.05 23.41 0.20
CA ARG A 116 20.18 23.28 1.65
C ARG A 116 20.35 24.65 2.30
N ARG A 117 21.32 25.45 1.85
CA ARG A 117 21.60 26.79 2.42
C ARG A 117 20.36 27.68 2.38
N LYS A 118 19.65 27.71 1.25
CA LYS A 118 18.46 28.56 1.10
C LYS A 118 17.30 28.10 1.98
N VAL A 119 17.06 26.79 2.07
CA VAL A 119 16.01 26.23 2.94
C VAL A 119 16.32 26.54 4.41
N PHE A 120 17.56 26.34 4.84
CA PHE A 120 17.99 26.61 6.21
C PHE A 120 17.92 28.10 6.55
N GLN A 121 18.28 28.98 5.60
CA GLN A 121 18.09 30.42 5.74
C GLN A 121 16.61 30.75 5.98
N LEU A 122 15.69 30.21 5.17
CA LEU A 122 14.25 30.47 5.31
C LEU A 122 13.70 29.95 6.65
N LEU A 123 14.18 28.80 7.12
CA LEU A 123 13.82 28.25 8.43
C LEU A 123 14.31 29.16 9.57
N GLN A 124 15.55 29.64 9.50
CA GLN A 124 16.11 30.57 10.49
C GLN A 124 15.37 31.92 10.51
N GLU A 125 15.08 32.50 9.34
CA GLU A 125 14.28 33.73 9.22
C GLU A 125 12.91 33.57 9.88
N SER A 126 12.26 32.43 9.66
CA SER A 126 10.95 32.11 10.23
C SER A 126 11.02 31.90 11.75
N TRP A 127 12.06 31.23 12.22
CA TRP A 127 12.30 31.01 13.64
C TRP A 127 12.47 32.34 14.39
N ILE A 128 13.28 33.26 13.85
CA ILE A 128 13.48 34.61 14.42
C ILE A 128 12.15 35.36 14.53
N GLN A 129 11.21 35.11 13.61
CA GLN A 129 9.87 35.71 13.62
C GLN A 129 8.87 34.96 14.52
N GLY A 130 9.24 33.81 15.10
CA GLY A 130 8.36 32.98 15.92
C GLY A 130 7.16 32.42 15.16
N ILE A 131 7.27 32.24 13.84
CA ILE A 131 6.15 31.76 13.01
C ILE A 131 6.23 30.25 12.80
N LYS A 132 5.06 29.60 12.81
CA LYS A 132 4.94 28.17 12.50
C LYS A 132 5.15 27.92 11.00
N VAL A 133 6.14 27.08 10.69
CA VAL A 133 6.55 26.69 9.35
C VAL A 133 6.28 25.21 9.10
N GLY A 134 5.69 24.90 7.95
CA GLY A 134 5.62 23.54 7.44
C GLY A 134 6.76 23.27 6.46
N LEU A 135 7.57 22.23 6.67
CA LEU A 135 8.58 21.79 5.71
C LEU A 135 8.06 20.57 4.96
N VAL A 136 7.89 20.67 3.64
CA VAL A 136 7.41 19.54 2.83
C VAL A 136 8.49 18.47 2.76
N TYR A 137 8.22 17.34 3.43
CA TYR A 137 9.10 16.18 3.51
C TYR A 137 8.78 15.16 2.42
N ALA A 138 7.49 14.95 2.11
CA ALA A 138 7.05 14.04 1.05
C ALA A 138 7.22 14.68 -0.35
N VAL A 139 8.48 14.82 -0.78
CA VAL A 139 8.83 15.36 -2.10
C VAL A 139 8.72 14.32 -3.21
N THR A 140 8.79 13.02 -2.90
CA THR A 140 8.55 11.89 -3.82
C THR A 140 7.68 10.82 -3.16
N ARG A 141 7.18 9.87 -3.96
CA ARG A 141 6.55 8.64 -3.45
C ARG A 141 7.65 7.63 -3.10
N GLY A 142 7.72 7.17 -1.84
CA GLY A 142 8.67 6.15 -1.39
C GLY A 142 9.84 6.68 -0.55
N SER A 143 10.96 5.95 -0.55
CA SER A 143 12.19 6.34 0.15
C SER A 143 12.71 7.66 -0.41
N LEU A 144 12.93 8.64 0.46
CA LEU A 144 13.39 9.98 0.10
C LEU A 144 14.92 9.99 0.01
N PRO A 145 15.51 10.05 -1.19
CA PRO A 145 16.95 10.14 -1.29
C PRO A 145 17.43 11.46 -0.67
N GLY A 146 18.44 11.39 0.19
CA GLY A 146 19.03 12.56 0.85
C GLY A 146 18.27 13.11 2.08
N TRP A 147 17.31 12.36 2.64
CA TRP A 147 16.64 12.69 3.91
C TRP A 147 16.97 11.65 4.97
N SER A 148 18.18 11.73 5.54
CA SER A 148 18.64 10.82 6.59
C SER A 148 18.16 11.23 7.98
N GLU A 149 18.21 10.31 8.95
CA GLU A 149 17.93 10.62 10.36
C GLU A 149 18.80 11.78 10.87
N LYS A 150 20.03 11.90 10.35
CA LYS A 150 20.95 12.98 10.68
C LYS A 150 20.37 14.34 10.30
N LEU A 151 19.85 14.48 9.08
CA LEU A 151 19.18 15.70 8.65
C LEU A 151 17.95 16.01 9.51
N ILE A 152 17.16 14.99 9.85
CA ILE A 152 15.97 15.17 10.70
C ILE A 152 16.37 15.70 12.08
N ARG A 153 17.44 15.15 12.68
CA ARG A 153 17.97 15.63 13.97
C ARG A 153 18.48 17.06 13.87
N GLU A 154 19.21 17.39 12.81
CA GLU A 154 19.69 18.76 12.57
C GLU A 154 18.53 19.77 12.45
N LEU A 155 17.47 19.41 11.73
CA LEU A 155 16.27 20.25 11.64
C LEU A 155 15.59 20.44 13.00
N GLN A 156 15.65 19.45 13.90
CA GLN A 156 15.13 19.55 15.27
C GLN A 156 16.02 20.43 16.15
N GLU A 157 17.34 20.39 15.97
CA GLU A 157 18.30 21.22 16.70
C GLU A 157 18.18 22.71 16.35
N LEU A 158 17.80 23.04 15.11
CA LEU A 158 17.58 24.43 14.69
C LEU A 158 16.41 25.12 15.40
N ALA A 159 15.47 24.36 15.96
CA ALA A 159 14.31 24.88 16.67
C ALA A 159 14.11 24.10 17.98
N PRO A 160 14.89 24.42 19.04
CA PRO A 160 14.73 23.80 20.36
C PRO A 160 13.38 24.21 20.96
N GLY A 161 12.36 23.42 20.66
CA GLY A 161 10.95 23.72 20.89
C GLY A 161 10.14 23.23 19.70
N LYS A 162 9.70 21.97 19.75
CA LYS A 162 9.09 21.17 18.66
C LYS A 162 7.84 21.76 17.97
N GLU A 163 7.47 23.01 18.23
CA GLU A 163 6.21 23.61 17.80
C GLU A 163 6.31 24.46 16.52
N LEU A 164 7.51 24.96 16.18
CA LEU A 164 7.65 25.94 15.10
C LEU A 164 8.02 25.37 13.73
N ILE A 165 8.66 24.19 13.65
CA ILE A 165 8.95 23.50 12.38
C ILE A 165 8.25 22.15 12.38
N GLU A 166 7.30 21.97 11.47
CA GLU A 166 6.54 20.72 11.32
C GLU A 166 6.86 20.05 9.98
N PRO A 167 7.42 18.83 9.98
CA PRO A 167 7.65 18.08 8.75
C PRO A 167 6.33 17.56 8.18
N ILE A 168 6.00 17.95 6.96
CA ILE A 168 4.77 17.57 6.26
C ILE A 168 5.05 16.35 5.39
N SER A 169 4.70 15.17 5.92
CA SER A 169 4.90 13.87 5.26
C SER A 169 3.66 13.33 4.53
N SER A 170 2.48 13.91 4.75
CA SER A 170 1.23 13.43 4.16
C SER A 170 0.16 14.53 4.03
N PRO A 171 -0.86 14.35 3.18
CA PRO A 171 -2.00 15.27 3.10
C PRO A 171 -2.69 15.45 4.46
N LYS A 172 -2.73 14.41 5.28
CA LYS A 172 -3.32 14.45 6.62
C LYS A 172 -2.60 15.40 7.56
N VAL A 173 -1.27 15.32 7.63
CA VAL A 173 -0.46 16.26 8.44
C VAL A 173 -0.67 17.71 7.97
N LEU A 174 -0.71 17.93 6.66
CA LEU A 174 -0.99 19.25 6.09
C LEU A 174 -2.39 19.77 6.47
N ARG A 175 -3.41 18.89 6.49
CA ARG A 175 -4.80 19.24 6.81
C ARG A 175 -5.09 19.36 8.31
N ALA A 176 -4.24 18.79 9.16
CA ALA A 176 -4.39 18.88 10.61
C ALA A 176 -4.17 20.31 11.15
N GLY A 177 -3.44 21.15 10.41
CA GLY A 177 -3.09 22.50 10.85
C GLY A 177 -3.18 23.58 9.77
N THR A 178 -2.72 24.77 10.14
CA THR A 178 -2.43 25.90 9.25
C THR A 178 -1.06 26.47 9.60
N TYR A 179 -0.37 26.96 8.60
CA TYR A 179 0.98 27.47 8.68
C TYR A 179 0.99 28.93 8.27
N LYS A 180 1.95 29.71 8.78
CA LYS A 180 2.22 31.03 8.21
C LYS A 180 3.03 30.91 6.93
N GLN A 181 3.92 29.93 6.90
CA GLN A 181 4.80 29.63 5.79
C GLN A 181 4.91 28.12 5.57
N ILE A 182 4.92 27.69 4.31
CA ILE A 182 5.31 26.33 3.92
C ILE A 182 6.52 26.46 3.01
N ILE A 183 7.57 25.68 3.30
CA ILE A 183 8.75 25.57 2.44
C ILE A 183 8.66 24.24 1.69
N PHE A 184 8.74 24.34 0.36
CA PHE A 184 8.71 23.21 -0.55
C PHE A 184 10.06 23.08 -1.26
N PRO A 185 10.95 22.17 -0.82
CA PRO A 185 12.33 22.05 -1.32
C PRO A 185 12.44 21.29 -2.66
N ALA A 186 11.45 21.43 -3.55
CA ALA A 186 11.40 20.75 -4.84
C ALA A 186 10.47 21.48 -5.82
N ASN A 187 10.55 21.13 -7.11
CA ASN A 187 9.63 21.59 -8.16
C ASN A 187 8.20 21.09 -8.00
N GLY A 188 7.99 20.08 -7.14
CA GLY A 188 6.70 19.48 -6.84
C GLY A 188 6.20 18.43 -7.83
N SER A 189 6.91 18.12 -8.93
CA SER A 189 6.46 17.15 -9.95
C SER A 189 6.20 15.75 -9.39
N LEU A 190 7.01 15.35 -8.41
CA LEU A 190 7.00 14.03 -7.81
C LEU A 190 6.21 13.95 -6.49
N SER A 191 5.80 15.09 -5.94
CA SER A 191 5.20 15.13 -4.61
C SER A 191 3.72 14.77 -4.64
N PRO A 192 3.25 13.87 -3.76
CA PRO A 192 1.82 13.63 -3.59
C PRO A 192 1.07 14.82 -2.98
N LEU A 193 1.77 15.82 -2.43
CA LEU A 193 1.17 16.95 -1.71
C LEU A 193 0.93 18.18 -2.60
N LEU A 194 1.28 18.11 -3.88
CA LEU A 194 1.31 19.27 -4.77
C LEU A 194 -0.03 20.03 -4.80
N MET A 195 -1.14 19.31 -4.96
CA MET A 195 -2.48 19.93 -4.99
C MET A 195 -2.85 20.59 -3.67
N ASP A 196 -2.63 19.90 -2.55
CA ASP A 196 -3.01 20.40 -1.22
C ASP A 196 -2.16 21.60 -0.80
N VAL A 197 -0.87 21.63 -1.15
CA VAL A 197 0.03 22.74 -0.82
C VAL A 197 -0.34 24.01 -1.58
N TYR A 198 -0.69 23.89 -2.87
CA TYR A 198 -1.06 25.05 -3.70
C TYR A 198 -2.50 25.51 -3.51
N HIS A 199 -3.45 24.57 -3.39
CA HIS A 199 -4.89 24.87 -3.41
C HIS A 199 -5.60 24.62 -2.07
N GLY A 200 -4.96 23.94 -1.13
CA GLY A 200 -5.54 23.63 0.19
C GLY A 200 -5.62 24.83 1.13
N CYS A 201 -5.06 25.98 0.76
CA CYS A 201 -5.09 27.24 1.53
C CYS A 201 -4.60 27.07 2.98
N ARG A 202 -3.68 26.12 3.21
CA ARG A 202 -3.12 25.81 4.53
C ARG A 202 -2.01 26.75 4.95
N THR A 203 -1.56 27.63 4.06
CA THR A 203 -0.50 28.61 4.34
C THR A 203 -0.83 29.98 3.77
N GLN A 204 -0.24 31.03 4.33
CA GLN A 204 -0.25 32.39 3.75
C GLN A 204 0.86 32.54 2.71
N ARG A 205 1.96 31.82 2.89
CA ARG A 205 3.15 31.91 2.04
C ARG A 205 3.65 30.50 1.69
N LEU A 206 3.86 30.25 0.42
CA LEU A 206 4.51 29.04 -0.09
C LEU A 206 5.85 29.43 -0.71
N ASP A 207 6.95 29.00 -0.10
CA ASP A 207 8.30 29.17 -0.64
C ASP A 207 8.72 27.89 -1.36
N VAL A 208 8.81 27.97 -2.69
CA VAL A 208 9.30 26.87 -3.52
C VAL A 208 10.78 27.10 -3.79
N VAL A 209 11.63 26.15 -3.40
CA VAL A 209 13.09 26.25 -3.56
C VAL A 209 13.54 25.20 -4.58
N ALA A 210 13.94 25.66 -5.77
CA ALA A 210 14.23 24.79 -6.90
C ALA A 210 15.45 25.30 -7.70
N TYR A 211 16.17 24.38 -8.33
CA TYR A 211 17.19 24.78 -9.31
C TYR A 211 16.53 25.28 -10.59
N LYS A 212 17.20 26.19 -11.31
CA LYS A 212 16.65 26.84 -12.49
C LYS A 212 16.14 25.86 -13.55
N LYS A 213 16.88 24.77 -13.83
CA LYS A 213 16.47 23.74 -14.80
C LYS A 213 15.51 22.68 -14.28
N GLU A 214 15.22 22.67 -12.98
CA GLU A 214 14.24 21.78 -12.36
C GLU A 214 12.82 22.09 -12.85
N GLY A 215 12.56 23.35 -13.24
CA GLY A 215 11.22 23.87 -13.46
C GLY A 215 10.43 23.98 -12.15
N ILE A 216 9.27 24.62 -12.15
CA ILE A 216 8.34 24.58 -11.01
C ILE A 216 6.97 24.19 -11.56
N LYS A 217 6.43 23.08 -11.04
CA LYS A 217 5.13 22.58 -11.47
C LYS A 217 4.05 23.26 -10.64
N VAL A 218 3.27 24.13 -11.27
CA VAL A 218 2.06 24.68 -10.65
C VAL A 218 0.87 23.82 -11.08
N PRO A 219 0.16 23.17 -10.15
CA PRO A 219 -1.02 22.38 -10.51
C PRO A 219 -2.13 23.29 -11.04
N GLN A 220 -2.73 22.92 -12.16
CA GLN A 220 -3.93 23.58 -12.66
C GLN A 220 -5.09 23.38 -11.70
N ARG A 221 -5.81 24.46 -11.41
CA ARG A 221 -7.01 24.38 -10.57
C ARG A 221 -8.12 23.72 -11.36
N LEU A 222 -8.81 22.74 -10.75
CA LEU A 222 -10.01 22.15 -11.33
C LEU A 222 -11.04 23.25 -11.56
N THR A 223 -11.62 23.29 -12.76
CA THR A 223 -12.71 24.21 -13.09
C THR A 223 -13.99 23.74 -12.41
N LEU A 224 -14.77 24.69 -11.89
CA LEU A 224 -16.10 24.38 -11.38
C LEU A 224 -16.99 23.88 -12.52
N PRO A 225 -17.97 23.01 -12.23
CA PRO A 225 -18.97 22.60 -13.21
C PRO A 225 -19.65 23.81 -13.86
N LYS A 226 -19.96 23.70 -15.16
CA LYS A 226 -20.68 24.73 -15.90
C LYS A 226 -22.02 25.03 -15.19
N GLY A 227 -22.31 26.32 -14.97
CA GLY A 227 -23.55 26.77 -14.29
C GLY A 227 -23.38 27.14 -12.80
N THR A 228 -22.17 27.04 -12.25
CA THR A 228 -21.94 27.46 -10.86
C THR A 228 -22.02 28.99 -10.73
N LEU A 229 -22.91 29.49 -9.87
CA LEU A 229 -23.16 30.94 -9.65
C LEU A 229 -22.04 31.67 -8.89
N ILE A 230 -21.01 30.96 -8.44
CA ILE A 230 -19.93 31.51 -7.63
C ILE A 230 -18.84 32.09 -8.55
N LYS A 231 -18.71 33.42 -8.58
CA LYS A 231 -17.58 34.10 -9.20
C LYS A 231 -16.35 33.94 -8.30
N ILE A 232 -15.43 33.05 -8.66
CA ILE A 232 -14.13 32.93 -8.00
C ILE A 232 -13.31 34.17 -8.34
N ARG A 233 -12.85 34.92 -7.33
CA ARG A 233 -11.76 35.88 -7.53
C ARG A 233 -10.50 35.09 -7.91
N PRO A 234 -9.85 35.37 -9.06
CA PRO A 234 -8.57 34.76 -9.36
C PRO A 234 -7.61 35.08 -8.21
N VAL A 235 -6.87 34.07 -7.73
CA VAL A 235 -5.77 34.31 -6.78
C VAL A 235 -4.82 35.27 -7.50
N ARG A 236 -4.62 36.46 -6.92
CA ARG A 236 -3.70 37.47 -7.44
C ARG A 236 -2.28 36.97 -7.29
N THR A 237 -1.81 36.24 -8.29
CA THR A 237 -0.50 36.30 -8.96
C THR A 237 -0.20 34.94 -9.60
N LEU A 238 -0.29 34.89 -10.93
CA LEU A 238 0.15 33.73 -11.72
C LEU A 238 0.57 34.13 -13.14
N GLU A 239 0.76 35.42 -13.41
CA GLU A 239 1.08 35.93 -14.76
C GLU A 239 2.55 35.71 -15.16
N GLU A 240 3.43 35.28 -14.25
CA GLU A 240 4.87 35.12 -14.54
C GLU A 240 5.48 33.76 -14.15
N LEU A 241 4.68 32.82 -13.63
CA LEU A 241 5.19 31.46 -13.43
C LEU A 241 5.19 30.77 -14.79
N GLN A 242 6.39 30.64 -15.38
CA GLN A 242 6.61 29.76 -16.53
C GLN A 242 6.06 28.39 -16.15
N GLN A 243 4.86 28.07 -16.64
CA GLN A 243 4.27 26.74 -16.49
C GLN A 243 5.15 25.80 -17.30
N THR A 244 6.15 25.23 -16.64
CA THR A 244 6.96 24.18 -17.25
C THR A 244 6.11 22.92 -17.26
N THR A 245 5.92 22.35 -18.44
CA THR A 245 5.36 21.02 -18.59
C THR A 245 6.13 20.04 -17.72
N SER A 246 5.42 19.03 -17.21
CA SER A 246 5.98 17.93 -16.43
C SER A 246 7.24 17.36 -17.13
N ASP A 247 8.33 17.16 -16.38
CA ASP A 247 9.56 16.62 -16.96
C ASP A 247 9.29 15.18 -17.44
N PRO A 248 9.51 14.83 -18.72
CA PRO A 248 9.24 13.49 -19.23
C PRO A 248 10.05 12.40 -18.50
N VAL A 249 11.20 12.76 -17.91
CA VAL A 249 12.00 11.85 -17.08
C VAL A 249 11.25 11.47 -15.79
N ASP A 250 10.62 12.45 -15.14
CA ASP A 250 9.89 12.26 -13.88
C ASP A 250 8.60 11.48 -14.12
N GLU A 251 7.87 11.76 -15.20
CA GLU A 251 6.68 11.02 -15.58
C GLU A 251 7.00 9.55 -15.91
N TRP A 252 8.08 9.33 -16.65
CA TRP A 252 8.58 7.98 -16.91
C TRP A 252 8.89 7.25 -15.60
N ALA A 253 9.58 7.90 -14.66
CA ALA A 253 9.96 7.28 -13.40
C ALA A 253 8.75 6.92 -12.54
N GLN A 254 7.75 7.80 -12.45
CA GLN A 254 6.50 7.52 -11.75
C GLN A 254 5.77 6.32 -12.37
N ARG A 255 5.64 6.27 -13.69
CA ARG A 255 4.98 5.16 -14.39
C ARG A 255 5.74 3.86 -14.17
N ARG A 256 7.06 3.87 -14.38
CA ARG A 256 7.92 2.68 -14.23
C ARG A 256 7.99 2.17 -12.80
N PHE A 257 7.94 3.05 -11.81
CA PHE A 257 7.83 2.65 -10.42
C PHE A 257 6.62 1.73 -10.20
N TRP A 258 5.43 2.17 -10.62
CA TRP A 258 4.21 1.37 -10.48
C TRP A 258 4.23 0.10 -11.34
N GLU A 259 4.64 0.20 -12.61
CA GLU A 259 4.81 -0.97 -13.48
C GLU A 259 5.74 -2.02 -12.88
N SER A 260 6.86 -1.62 -12.27
CA SER A 260 7.81 -2.55 -11.67
C SER A 260 7.23 -3.31 -10.49
N ILE A 261 6.39 -2.67 -9.68
CA ILE A 261 5.73 -3.31 -8.54
C ILE A 261 4.66 -4.30 -9.00
N ARG A 262 3.93 -3.95 -10.07
CA ARG A 262 2.95 -4.83 -10.74
C ARG A 262 3.62 -6.05 -11.39
N ALA A 263 4.74 -5.84 -12.10
CA ALA A 263 5.44 -6.90 -12.84
C ALA A 263 6.07 -7.98 -11.94
N LEU A 264 6.46 -7.64 -10.70
CA LEU A 264 7.00 -8.60 -9.73
C LEU A 264 6.03 -9.76 -9.41
N GLU A 265 4.74 -9.62 -9.71
CA GLU A 265 3.70 -10.60 -9.36
C GLU A 265 3.34 -11.57 -10.46
N ALA A 266 3.65 -11.26 -11.73
CA ALA A 266 3.50 -12.22 -12.82
C ALA A 266 4.37 -13.49 -12.62
N LYS A 267 5.31 -13.47 -11.66
CA LYS A 267 6.27 -14.54 -11.37
C LYS A 267 6.05 -15.26 -10.03
N VAL A 268 4.97 -14.99 -9.28
CA VAL A 268 4.70 -15.71 -8.02
C VAL A 268 4.12 -17.09 -8.34
N ASP A 269 4.88 -18.15 -8.04
CA ASP A 269 4.42 -19.54 -8.16
C ASP A 269 3.21 -19.81 -7.26
N ILE A 270 2.06 -19.98 -7.88
CA ILE A 270 0.78 -20.21 -7.20
C ILE A 270 0.72 -21.68 -6.73
N PRO A 271 0.43 -21.94 -5.43
CA PRO A 271 0.14 -23.29 -4.97
C PRO A 271 -1.04 -23.91 -5.75
N PRO A 272 -0.94 -25.15 -6.24
CA PRO A 272 -1.95 -25.77 -7.10
C PRO A 272 -3.34 -25.95 -6.46
N SER A 273 -3.53 -25.60 -5.19
CA SER A 273 -4.80 -25.66 -4.44
C SER A 273 -5.80 -24.53 -4.75
N VAL A 274 -5.38 -23.46 -5.45
CA VAL A 274 -6.24 -22.27 -5.74
C VAL A 274 -6.69 -22.20 -7.21
N LYS A 275 -6.40 -23.22 -8.03
CA LYS A 275 -6.64 -23.25 -9.48
C LYS A 275 -8.11 -23.23 -9.96
N GLY A 276 -9.09 -23.15 -9.06
CA GLY A 276 -10.52 -23.20 -9.39
C GLY A 276 -11.20 -21.85 -9.68
N ASP A 277 -10.63 -20.73 -9.23
CA ASP A 277 -11.22 -19.38 -9.35
C ASP A 277 -10.43 -18.48 -10.34
N HIS A 278 -9.73 -19.09 -11.31
CA HIS A 278 -8.85 -18.38 -12.25
C HIS A 278 -9.55 -17.57 -13.35
N GLU A 279 -10.89 -17.54 -13.38
CA GLU A 279 -11.65 -16.84 -14.43
C GLU A 279 -12.28 -15.52 -13.98
N ILE A 280 -12.37 -15.24 -12.67
CA ILE A 280 -12.99 -14.01 -12.19
C ILE A 280 -11.90 -12.98 -11.92
N THR A 281 -11.73 -12.06 -12.86
CA THR A 281 -10.96 -10.84 -12.66
C THR A 281 -11.82 -9.78 -11.98
N VAL A 282 -11.17 -8.90 -11.22
CA VAL A 282 -11.81 -7.74 -10.59
C VAL A 282 -10.88 -6.54 -10.72
N GLU A 283 -11.48 -5.37 -10.84
CA GLU A 283 -10.75 -4.11 -10.84
C GLU A 283 -10.26 -3.79 -9.41
N ALA A 284 -8.95 -3.66 -9.24
CA ALA A 284 -8.32 -3.42 -7.96
C ALA A 284 -7.18 -2.40 -8.08
N ARG A 285 -6.96 -1.63 -7.01
CA ARG A 285 -5.81 -0.74 -6.89
C ARG A 285 -4.73 -1.37 -6.02
N LEU A 286 -3.49 -1.20 -6.45
CA LEU A 286 -2.32 -1.51 -5.66
C LEU A 286 -2.11 -0.41 -4.60
N VAL A 287 -2.08 -0.84 -3.34
CA VAL A 287 -1.83 0.04 -2.19
C VAL A 287 -0.54 -0.40 -1.52
N LEU A 288 0.40 0.54 -1.41
CA LEU A 288 1.62 0.39 -0.64
C LEU A 288 1.33 0.72 0.82
N LEU A 289 1.72 -0.17 1.70
CA LEU A 289 1.60 -0.05 3.14
C LEU A 289 2.99 0.26 3.71
N SER A 290 3.04 0.95 4.84
CA SER A 290 4.27 1.07 5.63
C SER A 290 4.87 -0.31 5.95
N ASN A 291 6.16 -0.34 6.28
CA ASN A 291 6.95 -1.57 6.48
C ASN A 291 7.15 -2.41 5.22
N ASN A 292 7.27 -1.78 4.06
CA ASN A 292 7.54 -2.43 2.77
C ASN A 292 6.52 -3.51 2.42
N LYS A 293 5.24 -3.31 2.75
CA LYS A 293 4.17 -4.23 2.38
C LYS A 293 3.32 -3.64 1.28
N LYS A 294 2.62 -4.51 0.54
CA LYS A 294 1.65 -4.11 -0.48
C LYS A 294 0.43 -5.02 -0.44
N VAL A 295 -0.68 -4.50 -0.95
CA VAL A 295 -1.95 -5.22 -1.06
C VAL A 295 -2.75 -4.70 -2.25
N TYR A 296 -3.47 -5.58 -2.93
CA TYR A 296 -4.52 -5.14 -3.86
C TYR A 296 -5.86 -5.07 -3.16
N LEU A 297 -6.50 -3.91 -3.29
CA LEU A 297 -7.83 -3.68 -2.76
C LEU A 297 -8.76 -3.39 -3.93
N ARG A 298 -9.91 -4.04 -3.95
CA ARG A 298 -10.92 -3.83 -4.99
C ARG A 298 -11.40 -2.39 -4.98
N ASP A 299 -11.47 -1.77 -6.15
CA ASP A 299 -11.70 -0.33 -6.24
C ASP A 299 -13.11 0.08 -5.80
N ASP A 300 -14.06 -0.84 -5.96
CA ASP A 300 -15.47 -0.68 -5.63
C ASP A 300 -15.81 -0.99 -4.15
N LEU A 301 -14.85 -1.51 -3.38
CA LEU A 301 -15.09 -1.90 -1.99
C LEU A 301 -14.64 -0.83 -1.00
N SER A 302 -15.17 -0.94 0.22
CA SER A 302 -14.76 -0.12 1.36
C SER A 302 -13.90 -0.92 2.34
N VAL A 303 -12.85 -0.28 2.83
CA VAL A 303 -12.01 -0.77 3.93
C VAL A 303 -12.30 0.01 5.20
N ILE A 304 -12.01 -0.59 6.35
CA ILE A 304 -12.08 0.13 7.63
C ILE A 304 -10.89 1.08 7.67
N GLU A 305 -11.16 2.36 7.90
CA GLU A 305 -10.17 3.44 7.95
C GLU A 305 -10.40 4.19 9.26
N ILE A 306 -9.36 4.36 10.07
CA ILE A 306 -9.50 4.80 11.48
C ILE A 306 -8.64 6.01 11.83
N SER A 307 -8.11 6.76 10.87
CA SER A 307 -7.14 7.82 11.21
C SER A 307 -7.74 8.93 12.06
N ASP A 308 -8.97 9.34 11.75
CA ASP A 308 -9.61 10.45 12.47
C ASP A 308 -9.99 10.04 13.90
N LEU A 309 -10.30 8.75 14.12
CA LEU A 309 -10.48 8.18 15.46
C LEU A 309 -9.17 8.16 16.25
N VAL A 310 -8.07 7.71 15.65
CA VAL A 310 -6.74 7.68 16.30
C VAL A 310 -6.20 9.09 16.58
N ALA A 311 -6.52 10.06 15.71
CA ALA A 311 -6.16 11.46 15.89
C ALA A 311 -7.07 12.21 16.88
N GLY A 312 -8.11 11.57 17.42
CA GLY A 312 -9.08 12.20 18.32
C GLY A 312 -9.95 13.27 17.66
N LEU A 313 -10.06 13.26 16.33
CA LEU A 313 -10.89 14.18 15.56
C LEU A 313 -12.36 13.75 15.53
N GLU A 314 -12.61 12.46 15.77
CA GLU A 314 -13.93 11.85 15.84
C GLU A 314 -14.05 10.94 17.07
N SER A 315 -15.27 10.75 17.57
CA SER A 315 -15.54 9.87 18.70
C SER A 315 -15.99 8.48 18.22
N LEU A 316 -15.58 7.43 18.93
CA LEU A 316 -16.11 6.08 18.71
C LEU A 316 -17.62 5.99 18.96
N GLU A 317 -18.18 6.90 19.76
CA GLU A 317 -19.62 6.97 20.06
C GLU A 317 -20.45 7.29 18.80
N ASP A 318 -19.92 8.15 17.92
CA ASP A 318 -20.59 8.56 16.67
C ASP A 318 -20.86 7.38 15.73
N TYR A 319 -20.06 6.32 15.85
CA TYR A 319 -20.12 5.13 15.01
C TYR A 319 -20.88 3.95 15.66
N GLY A 320 -21.31 4.08 16.91
CA GLY A 320 -22.02 3.03 17.65
C GLY A 320 -21.21 1.74 17.72
N LYS A 321 -21.70 0.66 17.10
CA LYS A 321 -21.00 -0.65 16.97
C LYS A 321 -20.19 -0.82 15.69
N LYS A 322 -20.32 0.09 14.72
CA LYS A 322 -19.59 0.05 13.45
C LYS A 322 -18.28 0.82 13.55
N LEU A 323 -17.42 0.71 12.54
CA LEU A 323 -16.23 1.53 12.41
C LEU A 323 -16.30 2.31 11.10
N PRO A 324 -15.65 3.48 11.01
CA PRO A 324 -15.57 4.25 9.79
C PRO A 324 -15.02 3.42 8.65
N ARG A 325 -15.54 3.69 7.46
CA ARG A 325 -15.20 2.97 6.24
C ARG A 325 -14.99 3.96 5.11
N LYS A 326 -13.96 3.72 4.31
CA LYS A 326 -13.59 4.54 3.16
C LYS A 326 -13.53 3.67 1.93
N ILE A 327 -14.06 4.16 0.80
CA ILE A 327 -13.98 3.48 -0.49
C ILE A 327 -12.51 3.49 -0.95
N VAL A 328 -12.05 2.40 -1.55
CA VAL A 328 -10.64 2.22 -1.94
C VAL A 328 -10.15 3.32 -2.88
N ASN A 329 -10.94 3.73 -3.88
CA ASN A 329 -10.58 4.85 -4.77
C ASN A 329 -10.48 6.22 -4.10
N GLN A 330 -10.97 6.35 -2.87
CA GLN A 330 -10.89 7.57 -2.06
C GLN A 330 -9.75 7.51 -1.04
N LEU A 331 -9.05 6.37 -0.92
CA LEU A 331 -7.92 6.26 -0.01
C LEU A 331 -6.87 7.32 -0.34
N GLU A 332 -6.20 7.80 0.69
CA GLU A 332 -5.13 8.79 0.59
C GLU A 332 -3.87 8.29 1.32
N VAL A 333 -2.72 8.80 0.90
CA VAL A 333 -1.46 8.55 1.61
C VAL A 333 -1.58 9.08 3.04
N GLY A 334 -1.16 8.26 4.01
CA GLY A 334 -1.28 8.53 5.43
C GLY A 334 -2.53 7.94 6.08
N ASP A 335 -3.51 7.43 5.31
CA ASP A 335 -4.67 6.71 5.86
C ASP A 335 -4.22 5.50 6.70
N LEU A 336 -4.89 5.27 7.83
CA LEU A 336 -4.72 4.09 8.69
C LEU A 336 -5.83 3.11 8.36
N ILE A 337 -5.51 2.11 7.56
CA ILE A 337 -6.46 1.08 7.13
C ILE A 337 -6.28 -0.20 7.93
N VAL A 338 -7.38 -0.91 8.14
CA VAL A 338 -7.41 -2.15 8.91
C VAL A 338 -7.57 -3.33 7.97
N LEU A 339 -6.60 -4.24 8.00
CA LEU A 339 -6.57 -5.45 7.18
C LEU A 339 -6.43 -6.69 8.05
N ARG A 340 -6.96 -7.80 7.56
CA ARG A 340 -6.79 -9.09 8.21
C ARG A 340 -5.46 -9.70 7.77
N THR A 341 -4.56 -9.95 8.71
CA THR A 341 -3.21 -10.48 8.46
C THR A 341 -3.12 -11.99 8.66
N SER A 342 -4.05 -12.62 9.39
CA SER A 342 -4.10 -14.09 9.50
C SER A 342 -5.51 -14.66 9.76
N GLY A 343 -5.65 -15.99 9.61
CA GLY A 343 -6.85 -16.75 10.02
C GLY A 343 -7.69 -17.40 8.90
N SER A 344 -7.10 -17.76 7.77
CA SER A 344 -7.73 -18.62 6.77
C SER A 344 -7.47 -20.10 7.08
N GLY A 345 -8.39 -20.76 7.81
CA GLY A 345 -8.44 -22.23 7.88
C GLY A 345 -8.45 -22.78 9.31
N ASP A 346 -7.28 -22.87 9.94
CA ASP A 346 -7.07 -23.78 11.07
C ASP A 346 -7.76 -23.34 12.36
N TYR A 347 -7.69 -22.06 12.73
CA TYR A 347 -8.27 -21.59 14.00
C TYR A 347 -9.80 -21.48 14.02
N LEU A 348 -10.42 -21.39 12.84
CA LEU A 348 -11.88 -21.45 12.75
C LEU A 348 -12.39 -22.79 13.28
N TYR A 349 -11.58 -23.85 13.15
CA TYR A 349 -11.85 -25.19 13.66
C TYR A 349 -11.90 -25.20 15.20
N ASP A 350 -10.90 -24.63 15.87
CA ASP A 350 -10.79 -24.66 17.34
C ASP A 350 -11.89 -23.88 18.04
N VAL A 351 -12.22 -22.68 17.51
CA VAL A 351 -13.33 -21.88 18.04
C VAL A 351 -14.66 -22.56 17.75
N ALA A 352 -14.84 -23.18 16.57
CA ALA A 352 -16.05 -23.93 16.27
C ALA A 352 -16.21 -25.15 17.19
N ASN A 353 -15.12 -25.86 17.51
CA ASN A 353 -15.12 -26.99 18.44
C ASN A 353 -15.41 -26.55 19.87
N SER A 354 -14.81 -25.45 20.33
CA SER A 354 -15.10 -24.91 21.67
C SER A 354 -16.58 -24.53 21.83
N LEU A 355 -17.19 -23.96 20.78
CA LEU A 355 -18.64 -23.68 20.76
C LEU A 355 -19.49 -24.96 20.73
N LEU A 356 -19.03 -26.00 20.02
CA LEU A 356 -19.70 -27.30 20.02
C LEU A 356 -19.64 -27.97 21.39
N GLU A 357 -18.50 -27.90 22.07
CA GLU A 357 -18.32 -28.45 23.42
C GLU A 357 -19.20 -27.72 24.45
N ALA A 358 -19.25 -26.39 24.40
CA ALA A 358 -20.10 -25.59 25.25
C ALA A 358 -21.61 -25.90 25.08
N ASP A 359 -22.05 -26.19 23.84
CA ASP A 359 -23.42 -26.59 23.54
C ASP A 359 -23.67 -28.10 23.76
N GLY A 360 -22.73 -28.83 24.38
CA GLY A 360 -22.85 -30.27 24.70
C GLY A 360 -22.74 -31.21 23.49
N LYS A 361 -22.26 -30.71 22.35
CA LYS A 361 -22.25 -31.40 21.04
C LYS A 361 -20.86 -31.88 20.62
N ARG A 362 -20.05 -32.31 21.59
CA ARG A 362 -18.66 -32.74 21.37
C ARG A 362 -18.53 -33.85 20.30
N ARG A 363 -19.47 -34.79 20.27
CA ARG A 363 -19.47 -35.92 19.32
C ARG A 363 -20.03 -35.60 17.94
N LEU A 364 -20.58 -34.39 17.73
CA LEU A 364 -21.25 -34.04 16.47
C LEU A 364 -20.31 -34.17 15.27
N ARG A 365 -19.03 -33.81 15.47
CA ARG A 365 -18.01 -33.86 14.42
C ARG A 365 -17.65 -35.30 14.04
N ASP A 366 -17.40 -36.14 15.03
CA ASP A 366 -17.11 -37.56 14.82
C ASP A 366 -18.28 -38.25 14.12
N GLU A 367 -19.51 -38.00 14.58
CA GLU A 367 -20.71 -38.58 13.99
C GLU A 367 -21.05 -38.06 12.60
N ALA A 368 -20.65 -36.83 12.26
CA ALA A 368 -20.88 -36.26 10.94
C ALA A 368 -19.83 -36.69 9.91
N LEU A 369 -18.60 -36.97 10.36
CA LEU A 369 -17.41 -37.13 9.51
C LEU A 369 -16.82 -38.56 9.53
N ASP A 370 -17.44 -39.50 10.25
CA ASP A 370 -17.08 -40.93 10.30
C ASP A 370 -16.98 -41.63 8.93
N TRP A 371 -17.55 -41.05 7.88
CA TRP A 371 -17.44 -41.51 6.49
C TRP A 371 -16.09 -41.18 5.85
N LYS A 372 -15.36 -40.17 6.33
CA LYS A 372 -14.09 -39.73 5.72
C LYS A 372 -12.98 -40.78 5.80
N PRO A 373 -12.74 -41.48 6.94
CA PRO A 373 -11.78 -42.58 6.99
C PRO A 373 -12.11 -43.70 6.00
N VAL A 374 -13.40 -44.00 5.82
CA VAL A 374 -13.87 -45.02 4.88
C VAL A 374 -13.62 -44.59 3.44
N LEU A 375 -13.90 -43.33 3.10
CA LEU A 375 -13.55 -42.78 1.79
C LEU A 375 -12.03 -42.81 1.55
N LYS A 376 -11.21 -42.50 2.57
CA LYS A 376 -9.74 -42.54 2.47
C LYS A 376 -9.25 -43.95 2.13
N GLN A 377 -9.86 -44.99 2.71
CA GLN A 377 -9.57 -46.38 2.37
C GLN A 377 -10.00 -46.71 0.94
N ALA A 378 -11.23 -46.35 0.55
CA ALA A 378 -11.73 -46.57 -0.81
C ALA A 378 -10.85 -45.91 -1.87
N ILE A 379 -10.38 -44.67 -1.62
CA ILE A 379 -9.44 -43.96 -2.50
C ILE A 379 -8.09 -44.68 -2.57
N LYS A 380 -7.57 -45.20 -1.45
CA LYS A 380 -6.28 -45.90 -1.41
C LYS A 380 -6.29 -47.15 -2.30
N ILE A 381 -7.41 -47.87 -2.37
CA ILE A 381 -7.54 -49.13 -3.12
C ILE A 381 -7.97 -48.89 -4.57
N HIS A 382 -8.99 -48.06 -4.79
CA HIS A 382 -9.61 -47.89 -6.12
C HIS A 382 -9.14 -46.65 -6.88
N GLY A 383 -8.43 -45.74 -6.21
CA GLY A 383 -8.05 -44.44 -6.75
C GLY A 383 -9.21 -43.44 -6.77
N THR A 384 -8.87 -42.15 -6.87
CA THR A 384 -9.86 -41.07 -6.97
C THR A 384 -10.63 -41.07 -8.29
N GLU A 385 -10.00 -41.51 -9.38
CA GLU A 385 -10.59 -41.55 -10.73
C GLU A 385 -11.79 -42.52 -10.81
N ALA A 386 -11.68 -43.70 -10.20
CA ALA A 386 -12.75 -44.69 -10.20
C ALA A 386 -14.03 -44.20 -9.48
N ILE A 387 -13.87 -43.39 -8.44
CA ILE A 387 -14.97 -42.77 -7.70
C ILE A 387 -15.54 -41.59 -8.50
N PHE A 388 -14.68 -40.80 -9.15
CA PHE A 388 -15.06 -39.70 -10.02
C PHE A 388 -15.95 -40.15 -11.19
N ILE A 389 -15.55 -41.20 -11.91
CA ILE A 389 -16.34 -41.75 -13.03
C ILE A 389 -17.73 -42.19 -12.56
N ARG A 390 -17.82 -42.86 -11.40
CA ARG A 390 -19.10 -43.29 -10.83
C ARG A 390 -20.00 -42.12 -10.42
N LEU A 391 -19.42 -41.05 -9.87
CA LEU A 391 -20.16 -39.81 -9.58
C LEU A 391 -20.68 -39.15 -10.87
N LYS A 392 -19.83 -39.09 -11.91
CA LYS A 392 -20.20 -38.56 -13.22
C LYS A 392 -21.34 -39.34 -13.86
N ASN A 393 -21.30 -40.67 -13.81
CA ASN A 393 -22.35 -41.55 -14.31
C ASN A 393 -23.69 -41.38 -13.57
N ARG A 394 -23.68 -40.82 -12.36
CA ARG A 394 -24.88 -40.44 -11.58
C ARG A 394 -25.26 -38.98 -11.75
N GLY A 395 -24.78 -38.31 -12.81
CA GLY A 395 -25.11 -36.92 -13.13
C GLY A 395 -24.39 -35.86 -12.30
N HIS A 396 -23.34 -36.23 -11.54
CA HIS A 396 -22.55 -35.25 -10.78
C HIS A 396 -21.29 -34.87 -11.54
N GLU A 397 -21.28 -33.66 -12.12
CA GLU A 397 -20.07 -33.08 -12.65
C GLU A 397 -19.26 -32.37 -11.55
N LEU A 398 -18.01 -32.77 -11.41
CA LEU A 398 -17.02 -32.03 -10.64
C LEU A 398 -16.24 -31.17 -11.65
N LYS A 399 -16.36 -29.84 -11.53
CA LYS A 399 -15.66 -28.87 -12.39
C LYS A 399 -14.13 -28.98 -12.32
N THR A 400 -13.61 -29.68 -11.32
CA THR A 400 -12.19 -29.84 -11.02
C THR A 400 -11.70 -31.26 -11.29
N ASN A 401 -10.39 -31.43 -11.44
CA ASN A 401 -9.69 -32.72 -11.53
C ASN A 401 -10.18 -33.74 -10.46
N HIS A 402 -10.27 -35.02 -10.82
CA HIS A 402 -10.64 -36.15 -9.95
C HIS A 402 -9.94 -36.18 -8.59
N ARG A 403 -8.71 -35.65 -8.51
CA ARG A 403 -7.93 -35.50 -7.26
C ARG A 403 -8.64 -34.67 -6.19
N TYR A 404 -9.59 -33.80 -6.55
CA TYR A 404 -10.39 -33.02 -5.59
C TYR A 404 -11.19 -33.89 -4.62
N ILE A 405 -11.55 -35.12 -5.01
CA ILE A 405 -12.20 -36.10 -4.11
C ILE A 405 -11.29 -36.42 -2.92
N GLY A 406 -9.97 -36.41 -3.10
CA GLY A 406 -9.01 -36.58 -2.01
C GLY A 406 -9.13 -35.49 -0.95
N LEU A 407 -9.46 -34.25 -1.33
CA LEU A 407 -9.64 -33.14 -0.39
C LEU A 407 -10.82 -33.38 0.57
N TRP A 408 -11.84 -34.13 0.16
CA TRP A 408 -12.97 -34.50 1.02
C TRP A 408 -12.58 -35.44 2.16
N THR A 409 -11.42 -36.10 2.08
CA THR A 409 -10.88 -36.93 3.17
C THR A 409 -10.11 -36.13 4.23
N THR A 410 -9.85 -34.85 3.98
CA THR A 410 -9.11 -33.95 4.89
C THR A 410 -10.05 -33.13 5.75
N ASP A 411 -9.55 -32.51 6.83
CA ASP A 411 -10.33 -31.63 7.69
C ASP A 411 -10.58 -30.23 7.10
N VAL A 412 -9.89 -29.90 6.00
CA VAL A 412 -10.03 -28.63 5.27
C VAL A 412 -11.45 -28.45 4.73
N VAL A 413 -12.12 -29.53 4.34
CA VAL A 413 -13.49 -29.50 3.78
C VAL A 413 -14.41 -30.36 4.62
N ILE A 414 -15.54 -29.80 5.07
CA ILE A 414 -16.52 -30.53 5.89
C ILE A 414 -17.18 -31.66 5.08
N GLY A 415 -17.51 -31.41 3.81
CA GLY A 415 -18.06 -32.41 2.90
C GLY A 415 -18.38 -31.83 1.51
N PRO A 416 -19.01 -32.61 0.62
CA PRO A 416 -19.43 -32.14 -0.69
C PRO A 416 -20.40 -30.95 -0.59
N LYS A 417 -20.44 -30.07 -1.60
CA LYS A 417 -21.30 -28.86 -1.59
C LYS A 417 -22.80 -29.15 -1.72
N SER A 418 -23.21 -30.38 -2.05
CA SER A 418 -24.63 -30.73 -2.23
C SER A 418 -24.99 -32.07 -1.59
N GLU A 419 -26.22 -32.14 -1.08
CA GLU A 419 -26.76 -33.32 -0.41
C GLU A 419 -26.87 -34.51 -1.36
N SER A 420 -27.40 -34.29 -2.56
CA SER A 420 -27.50 -35.32 -3.60
C SER A 420 -26.15 -35.93 -3.94
N ARG A 421 -25.10 -35.10 -4.03
CA ARG A 421 -23.73 -35.58 -4.29
C ARG A 421 -23.19 -36.39 -3.14
N PHE A 422 -23.44 -35.96 -1.90
CA PHE A 422 -23.03 -36.69 -0.71
C PHE A 422 -23.74 -38.05 -0.61
N ARG A 423 -25.06 -38.11 -0.85
CA ARG A 423 -25.81 -39.37 -0.87
C ARG A 423 -25.27 -40.36 -1.91
N ASN A 424 -25.00 -39.88 -3.13
CA ASN A 424 -24.42 -40.70 -4.17
C ASN A 424 -22.99 -41.15 -3.85
N LEU A 425 -22.17 -40.29 -3.22
CA LEU A 425 -20.83 -40.66 -2.76
C LEU A 425 -20.89 -41.82 -1.75
N ILE A 426 -21.79 -41.76 -0.77
CA ILE A 426 -21.96 -42.82 0.24
C ILE A 426 -22.41 -44.13 -0.40
N SER A 427 -23.35 -44.07 -1.35
CA SER A 427 -23.81 -45.25 -2.10
C SER A 427 -22.69 -45.85 -2.97
N ILE A 428 -21.84 -45.02 -3.59
CA ILE A 428 -20.66 -45.51 -4.34
C ILE A 428 -19.66 -46.19 -3.41
N ILE A 429 -19.38 -45.61 -2.25
CA ILE A 429 -18.49 -46.21 -1.24
C ILE A 429 -19.01 -47.60 -0.83
N TYR A 430 -20.33 -47.73 -0.68
CA TYR A 430 -20.96 -49.01 -0.37
C TYR A 430 -20.86 -50.03 -1.50
N GLU A 431 -21.10 -49.63 -2.76
CA GLU A 431 -20.93 -50.49 -3.94
C GLU A 431 -19.50 -51.00 -4.11
N LEU A 432 -18.52 -50.22 -3.64
CA LEU A 432 -17.11 -50.61 -3.60
C LEU A 432 -16.78 -51.57 -2.43
N GLY A 433 -17.76 -51.98 -1.63
CA GLY A 433 -17.62 -52.95 -0.55
C GLY A 433 -17.34 -52.35 0.83
N TYR A 434 -17.42 -51.03 0.99
CA TYR A 434 -17.13 -50.37 2.26
C TYR A 434 -18.40 -49.93 2.98
N LYS A 435 -18.52 -50.28 4.27
CA LYS A 435 -19.67 -49.87 5.09
C LYS A 435 -19.32 -48.67 5.95
N VAL A 436 -20.24 -47.70 6.00
CA VAL A 436 -20.14 -46.51 6.86
C VAL A 436 -21.12 -46.65 8.02
N GLY A 437 -20.68 -47.31 9.10
CA GLY A 437 -21.50 -47.62 10.28
C GLY A 437 -22.51 -48.78 10.06
N ASN A 438 -23.44 -48.95 11.02
CA ASN A 438 -24.34 -50.11 11.11
C ASN A 438 -25.80 -49.83 10.67
N SER A 439 -26.09 -48.66 10.10
CA SER A 439 -27.46 -48.19 9.81
C SER A 439 -27.80 -48.18 8.31
N ASP A 440 -29.10 -48.15 7.99
CA ASP A 440 -29.62 -47.97 6.62
C ASP A 440 -28.97 -46.78 5.88
N GLN A 441 -28.46 -47.01 4.67
CA GLN A 441 -27.55 -46.11 3.96
C GLN A 441 -28.17 -44.75 3.64
N VAL A 442 -29.42 -44.73 3.19
CA VAL A 442 -30.08 -43.51 2.73
C VAL A 442 -30.44 -42.62 3.91
N THR A 443 -30.99 -43.23 4.96
CA THR A 443 -31.35 -42.55 6.20
C THR A 443 -30.09 -42.05 6.93
N ALA A 444 -29.02 -42.83 6.91
CA ALA A 444 -27.76 -42.48 7.57
C ALA A 444 -26.96 -41.40 6.81
N ALA A 445 -27.01 -41.36 5.47
CA ALA A 445 -26.43 -40.27 4.69
C ALA A 445 -27.15 -38.94 4.95
N SER A 446 -28.49 -38.97 5.00
CA SER A 446 -29.30 -37.78 5.29
C SER A 446 -29.04 -37.24 6.70
N THR A 447 -28.91 -38.13 7.69
CA THR A 447 -28.59 -37.77 9.07
C THR A 447 -27.21 -37.12 9.18
N ARG A 448 -26.18 -37.69 8.54
CA ARG A 448 -24.82 -37.10 8.50
C ARG A 448 -24.81 -35.75 7.80
N TRP A 449 -25.58 -35.59 6.73
CA TRP A 449 -25.71 -34.31 6.04
C TRP A 449 -26.25 -33.21 6.94
N GLN A 450 -27.30 -33.49 7.71
CA GLN A 450 -27.84 -32.51 8.67
C GLN A 450 -26.80 -32.14 9.74
N LYS A 451 -26.05 -33.13 10.26
CA LYS A 451 -24.96 -32.87 11.20
C LYS A 451 -23.84 -32.01 10.57
N MET A 452 -23.46 -32.27 9.32
CA MET A 452 -22.49 -31.44 8.58
C MET A 452 -22.99 -30.00 8.37
N LYS A 453 -24.27 -29.80 8.04
CA LYS A 453 -24.87 -28.45 7.98
C LYS A 453 -24.81 -27.74 9.32
N GLU A 454 -25.02 -28.48 10.41
CA GLU A 454 -24.89 -27.92 11.74
C GLU A 454 -23.44 -27.51 12.05
N ILE A 455 -22.44 -28.33 11.70
CA ILE A 455 -21.02 -27.95 11.80
C ILE A 455 -20.73 -26.67 11.02
N ILE A 456 -21.22 -26.55 9.78
CA ILE A 456 -21.08 -25.32 8.96
C ILE A 456 -21.68 -24.11 9.69
N ARG A 457 -22.82 -24.27 10.37
CA ARG A 457 -23.44 -23.20 11.17
C ARG A 457 -22.54 -22.78 12.34
N TYR A 458 -21.88 -23.72 13.02
CA TYR A 458 -20.92 -23.41 14.09
C TYR A 458 -19.66 -22.73 13.55
N HIS A 459 -19.14 -23.13 12.40
CA HIS A 459 -18.07 -22.38 11.72
C HIS A 459 -18.51 -20.94 11.42
N GLY A 460 -19.75 -20.72 10.97
CA GLY A 460 -20.32 -19.38 10.80
C GLY A 460 -20.44 -18.59 12.12
N LYS A 461 -20.85 -19.24 13.22
CA LYS A 461 -20.88 -18.63 14.56
C LYS A 461 -19.47 -18.26 15.04
N ALA A 462 -18.51 -19.17 14.90
CA ALA A 462 -17.11 -18.97 15.25
C ALA A 462 -16.51 -17.78 14.50
N GLY A 463 -16.72 -17.70 13.18
CA GLY A 463 -16.27 -16.57 12.37
C GLY A 463 -16.86 -15.23 12.80
N ARG A 464 -18.15 -15.20 13.20
CA ARG A 464 -18.77 -13.99 13.77
C ARG A 464 -18.16 -13.63 15.13
N LYS A 465 -17.93 -14.61 16.00
CA LYS A 465 -17.32 -14.40 17.32
C LYS A 465 -15.90 -13.83 17.19
N ILE A 466 -15.04 -14.47 16.40
CA ILE A 466 -13.68 -13.99 16.11
C ILE A 466 -13.71 -12.55 15.59
N ARG A 467 -14.60 -12.25 14.63
CA ARG A 467 -14.75 -10.88 14.12
C ARG A 467 -15.17 -9.88 15.20
N GLN A 468 -16.09 -10.25 16.08
CA GLN A 468 -16.53 -9.39 17.18
C GLN A 468 -15.40 -9.12 18.17
N ASP A 469 -14.65 -10.17 18.52
CA ASP A 469 -13.52 -10.08 19.46
C ASP A 469 -12.39 -9.20 18.88
N LEU A 470 -12.03 -9.39 17.59
CA LEU A 470 -11.05 -8.54 16.90
C LEU A 470 -11.48 -7.06 16.84
N LEU A 471 -12.76 -6.80 16.55
CA LEU A 471 -13.27 -5.42 16.52
C LEU A 471 -13.33 -4.78 17.91
N LYS A 472 -13.57 -5.58 18.96
CA LYS A 472 -13.51 -5.11 20.35
C LYS A 472 -12.09 -4.73 20.73
N GLU A 473 -11.11 -5.54 20.34
CA GLU A 473 -9.69 -5.27 20.59
C GLU A 473 -9.21 -4.02 19.84
N LEU A 474 -9.62 -3.88 18.58
CA LEU A 474 -9.36 -2.66 17.79
C LEU A 474 -9.93 -1.40 18.46
N ARG A 475 -11.14 -1.47 19.03
CA ARG A 475 -11.75 -0.36 19.78
C ARG A 475 -10.96 -0.03 21.04
N ARG A 476 -10.58 -1.05 21.81
CA ARG A 476 -9.76 -0.88 23.01
C ARG A 476 -8.44 -0.17 22.70
N MET A 477 -7.79 -0.55 21.60
CA MET A 477 -6.57 0.11 21.13
C MET A 477 -6.80 1.59 20.83
N ILE A 478 -7.87 1.94 20.11
CA ILE A 478 -8.23 3.33 19.82
C ILE A 478 -8.51 4.12 21.12
N GLU A 479 -9.29 3.55 22.04
CA GLU A 479 -9.62 4.18 23.33
C GLU A 479 -8.38 4.40 24.20
N SER A 480 -7.40 3.51 24.12
CA SER A 480 -6.13 3.64 24.84
C SER A 480 -5.17 4.69 24.25
N GLY A 481 -5.52 5.33 23.13
CA GLY A 481 -4.73 6.41 22.54
C GLY A 481 -3.38 5.97 21.96
N VAL A 482 -3.29 4.71 21.48
CA VAL A 482 -2.05 4.18 20.91
C VAL A 482 -1.63 4.99 19.69
N ILE A 483 -0.39 5.48 19.69
CA ILE A 483 0.21 6.18 18.56
C ILE A 483 0.71 5.13 17.56
N ILE A 484 0.10 5.10 16.37
CA ILE A 484 0.50 4.20 15.29
C ILE A 484 1.41 4.97 14.34
N THR A 485 2.71 4.65 14.32
CA THR A 485 3.65 5.25 13.35
C THR A 485 3.51 4.61 11.98
N ASP A 486 3.68 3.30 11.87
CA ASP A 486 3.72 2.59 10.58
C ASP A 486 2.69 1.46 10.49
N SER A 487 2.71 0.55 11.46
CA SER A 487 1.72 -0.51 11.56
C SER A 487 1.52 -0.92 13.01
N TYR A 488 0.36 -1.48 13.32
CA TYR A 488 0.07 -2.04 14.63
C TYR A 488 -0.68 -3.37 14.46
N SER A 489 -0.18 -4.44 15.06
CA SER A 489 -0.81 -5.76 14.99
C SER A 489 -1.64 -6.02 16.24
N LEU A 490 -2.89 -6.41 16.04
CA LEU A 490 -3.83 -6.80 17.07
C LEU A 490 -3.95 -8.32 17.06
N THR A 491 -3.62 -8.92 18.18
CA THR A 491 -3.85 -10.33 18.50
C THR A 491 -4.93 -10.42 19.58
N ILE A 492 -5.76 -11.45 19.53
CA ILE A 492 -6.69 -11.74 20.63
C ILE A 492 -5.87 -12.40 21.75
N PRO A 493 -5.87 -11.87 22.98
CA PRO A 493 -5.23 -12.52 24.12
C PRO A 493 -5.79 -13.94 24.32
N ASP A 494 -4.92 -14.91 24.61
CA ASP A 494 -5.27 -16.31 24.88
C ASP A 494 -5.91 -17.08 23.71
N VAL A 495 -5.98 -16.47 22.52
CA VAL A 495 -6.47 -17.12 21.31
C VAL A 495 -5.66 -16.65 20.10
N SER A 496 -4.85 -17.54 19.49
CA SER A 496 -4.22 -17.29 18.19
C SER A 496 -5.24 -17.26 17.01
N ALA A 497 -6.47 -16.80 17.26
CA ALA A 497 -7.58 -16.82 16.32
C ALA A 497 -7.58 -15.59 15.41
N GLY A 498 -6.64 -15.56 14.48
CA GLY A 498 -6.57 -14.55 13.45
C GLY A 498 -6.01 -13.22 13.95
N GLU A 499 -5.25 -12.59 13.08
CA GLU A 499 -4.62 -11.30 13.33
C GLU A 499 -5.27 -10.25 12.45
N LEU A 500 -5.41 -9.07 13.03
CA LEU A 500 -5.86 -7.89 12.36
C LEU A 500 -4.79 -6.84 12.57
N SER A 501 -4.30 -6.25 11.50
CA SER A 501 -3.26 -5.25 11.57
C SER A 501 -3.77 -3.94 10.98
N VAL A 502 -3.43 -2.87 11.66
CA VAL A 502 -3.57 -1.50 11.16
C VAL A 502 -2.31 -1.18 10.39
N PHE A 503 -2.45 -0.66 9.18
CA PHE A 503 -1.35 -0.20 8.34
C PHE A 503 -1.56 1.24 7.94
N ARG A 504 -0.49 2.01 7.96
CA ARG A 504 -0.45 3.31 7.28
C ARG A 504 -0.26 3.10 5.79
N VAL A 505 -1.07 3.79 4.99
CA VAL A 505 -0.94 3.83 3.53
C VAL A 505 0.25 4.72 3.17
N ALA A 506 1.26 4.14 2.52
CA ALA A 506 2.46 4.82 2.07
C ALA A 506 2.37 5.30 0.61
N GLY A 507 1.53 4.67 -0.20
CA GLY A 507 1.37 5.00 -1.61
C GLY A 507 0.17 4.30 -2.22
N ILE A 508 -0.42 4.92 -3.24
CA ILE A 508 -1.57 4.38 -3.97
C ILE A 508 -1.29 4.51 -5.46
N ASP A 509 -1.45 3.40 -6.16
CA ASP A 509 -1.36 3.37 -7.61
C ASP A 509 -2.49 4.21 -8.22
N PRO A 510 -2.18 5.21 -9.07
CA PRO A 510 -3.21 6.02 -9.72
C PRO A 510 -4.10 5.21 -10.66
N GLU A 511 -3.62 4.06 -11.14
CA GLU A 511 -4.33 3.18 -12.05
C GLU A 511 -4.94 2.01 -11.28
N ALA A 512 -6.20 1.71 -11.57
CA ALA A 512 -6.79 0.43 -11.19
C ALA A 512 -6.49 -0.59 -12.29
N VAL A 513 -6.22 -1.82 -11.89
CA VAL A 513 -5.84 -2.91 -12.79
C VAL A 513 -6.74 -4.12 -12.57
N GLU A 514 -6.99 -4.88 -13.63
CA GLU A 514 -7.70 -6.15 -13.52
C GLU A 514 -6.76 -7.23 -12.98
N ILE A 515 -7.11 -7.80 -11.84
CA ILE A 515 -6.38 -8.92 -11.24
C ILE A 515 -7.31 -10.08 -10.93
N PRO A 516 -6.82 -11.32 -10.86
CA PRO A 516 -7.60 -12.43 -10.35
C PRO A 516 -8.13 -12.16 -8.94
N TYR A 517 -9.40 -12.48 -8.70
CA TYR A 517 -10.08 -12.20 -7.43
C TYR A 517 -9.32 -12.71 -6.19
N TYR A 518 -8.67 -13.87 -6.29
CA TYR A 518 -7.92 -14.47 -5.19
C TYR A 518 -6.70 -13.65 -4.73
N GLN A 519 -6.20 -12.72 -5.55
CA GLN A 519 -5.09 -11.83 -5.21
C GLN A 519 -5.53 -10.63 -4.35
N THR A 520 -6.84 -10.36 -4.29
CA THR A 520 -7.37 -9.24 -3.50
C THR A 520 -7.25 -9.51 -2.00
N GLY A 521 -6.84 -8.49 -1.24
CA GLY A 521 -6.68 -8.56 0.21
C GLY A 521 -5.49 -9.39 0.71
N LEU A 522 -4.68 -9.96 -0.19
CA LEU A 522 -3.43 -10.62 0.19
C LEU A 522 -2.36 -9.57 0.46
N ILE A 523 -1.86 -9.55 1.69
CA ILE A 523 -0.74 -8.70 2.08
C ILE A 523 0.55 -9.41 1.69
N MET A 524 1.35 -8.75 0.87
CA MET A 524 2.62 -9.26 0.37
C MET A 524 3.75 -8.37 0.83
N ASP A 525 4.86 -8.96 1.25
CA ASP A 525 6.09 -8.21 1.44
C ASP A 525 6.62 -7.80 0.06
N MET A 526 6.97 -6.54 -0.09
CA MET A 526 7.78 -6.10 -1.22
C MET A 526 9.17 -6.70 -0.99
N GLN A 527 9.51 -7.76 -1.75
CA GLN A 527 10.85 -8.33 -1.70
C GLN A 527 11.87 -7.19 -1.83
N ASN A 528 12.74 -7.05 -0.82
CA ASN A 528 13.90 -6.15 -0.85
C ASN A 528 14.90 -6.65 -1.90
N LYS A 529 14.57 -6.58 -3.19
CA LYS A 529 15.56 -6.66 -4.27
C LYS A 529 16.24 -5.31 -4.50
N THR A 530 16.08 -4.34 -3.60
CA THR A 530 16.55 -2.96 -3.84
C THR A 530 17.45 -2.38 -2.75
N VAL A 531 18.05 -3.20 -1.89
CA VAL A 531 19.09 -2.67 -0.95
C VAL A 531 20.33 -3.57 -0.83
N SER A 532 20.26 -4.87 -1.15
CA SER A 532 21.41 -5.79 -0.93
C SER A 532 22.12 -6.24 -2.21
N GLN A 533 21.74 -5.70 -3.38
CA GLN A 533 22.43 -5.89 -4.66
C GLN A 533 22.44 -4.57 -5.46
N LEU A 534 22.72 -3.44 -4.79
CA LEU A 534 22.91 -2.13 -5.41
C LEU A 534 24.39 -1.87 -5.71
#